data_AF-A0A8X6FXN8-F1
#
_entry.id   AF-A0A8X6FXN8-F1
#
_cell.length_a   1.000
_cell.length_b   1.000
_cell.length_c   1.000
_cell.angle_alpha   90.00
_cell.angle_beta   90.00
_cell.angle_gamma   90.00
#
_symmetry.space_group_name_H-M   'P 1'
#
loop_
_entity.id
_entity.type
_entity.pdbx_description
1 polymer ?
#
loop_
_entity_poly.entity_id
_entity_poly.type
_entity_poly.pdbx_seq_one_letter_code
_entity_poly.pdbx_strand_id
1 'polypeptide(L)'
;MLLPKIVINQCSWTNIFPRIKTVNGHVCATFRETCQKLNLLENDAHWDTSFANASITAQPQQIRTLFSIILTTCFPANPKDLWEKYKNYMSEDILHRMHRINDNPNIQFTLNIYNEALILIEDVCLTIANKSLAELGIIAPNRYGNDIFDRDIQRETHFDVNE
;
A
#
# COMPACT_ATOMS: atom_id res chain seq x y z
N MET A 1 9.00 10.41 -32.75
CA MET A 1 9.79 11.08 -31.70
C MET A 1 9.17 10.73 -30.36
N LEU A 2 9.59 9.60 -29.78
CA LEU A 2 9.08 9.10 -28.50
C LEU A 2 9.77 9.90 -27.40
N LEU A 3 9.07 10.86 -26.80
CA LEU A 3 9.58 11.49 -25.58
C LEU A 3 9.57 10.45 -24.46
N PRO A 4 10.69 10.21 -23.76
CA PRO A 4 10.70 9.33 -22.60
C PRO A 4 9.69 9.85 -21.58
N LYS A 5 8.80 8.97 -21.08
CA LYS A 5 7.78 9.26 -20.05
C LYS A 5 8.38 9.56 -18.66
N ILE A 6 9.60 10.08 -18.61
CA ILE A 6 10.35 10.39 -17.39
C ILE A 6 10.67 11.89 -17.42
N VAL A 7 9.64 12.73 -17.26
CA VAL A 7 9.83 14.13 -16.85
C VAL A 7 8.79 14.48 -15.80
N ILE A 8 8.68 13.66 -14.75
CA ILE A 8 7.87 13.96 -13.56
C ILE A 8 8.75 14.18 -12.31
N ASN A 9 10.04 14.52 -12.48
CA ASN A 9 10.92 14.70 -11.32
C ASN A 9 11.72 16.01 -11.29
N GLN A 10 11.45 16.99 -12.17
CA GLN A 10 12.34 18.17 -12.27
C GLN A 10 11.69 19.53 -12.50
N CYS A 11 10.36 19.64 -12.47
CA CYS A 11 9.68 20.94 -12.46
C CYS A 11 8.90 21.11 -11.16
N SER A 12 9.03 22.28 -10.53
CA SER A 12 8.28 22.65 -9.32
C SER A 12 6.76 22.51 -9.59
N TRP A 13 6.17 21.43 -9.07
CA TRP A 13 4.79 21.01 -9.30
C TRP A 13 3.75 22.07 -8.95
N THR A 14 4.08 22.91 -7.97
CA THR A 14 3.24 24.02 -7.49
C THR A 14 2.95 25.05 -8.59
N ASN A 15 3.88 25.23 -9.53
CA ASN A 15 3.73 26.21 -10.61
C ASN A 15 2.96 25.66 -11.82
N ILE A 16 3.02 24.35 -12.05
CA ILE A 16 2.41 23.71 -13.22
C ILE A 16 0.97 23.31 -12.92
N PHE A 17 0.66 22.80 -11.73
CA PHE A 17 -0.66 22.26 -11.42
C PHE A 17 -1.83 23.23 -11.67
N PRO A 18 -1.79 24.52 -11.27
CA PRO A 18 -2.87 25.46 -11.55
C PRO A 18 -3.15 25.65 -13.05
N ARG A 19 -2.13 25.44 -13.90
CA ARG A 19 -2.22 25.58 -15.36
C ARG A 19 -2.76 24.32 -16.05
N ILE A 20 -2.57 23.15 -15.47
CA ILE A 20 -2.97 21.87 -16.08
C ILE A 20 -4.17 21.20 -15.40
N LYS A 21 -4.67 21.75 -14.28
CA LYS A 21 -5.76 21.14 -13.50
C LYS A 21 -7.05 20.91 -14.29
N THR A 22 -7.29 21.62 -15.39
CA THR A 22 -8.45 21.41 -16.26
C THR A 22 -8.07 20.52 -17.43
N VAL A 23 -8.63 19.30 -17.47
CA VAL A 23 -8.41 18.32 -18.54
C VAL A 23 -9.75 17.96 -19.16
N ASN A 24 -9.92 18.14 -20.47
CA ASN A 24 -11.17 17.87 -21.19
C ASN A 24 -12.41 18.52 -20.53
N GLY A 25 -12.27 19.78 -20.09
CA GLY A 25 -13.33 20.53 -19.41
C GLY A 25 -13.58 20.16 -17.94
N HIS A 26 -12.91 19.14 -17.40
CA HIS A 26 -13.01 18.77 -15.98
C HIS A 26 -11.85 19.34 -15.15
N VAL A 27 -12.19 20.04 -14.08
CA VAL A 27 -11.20 20.48 -13.08
C VAL A 27 -10.89 19.31 -12.14
N CYS A 28 -9.64 18.88 -12.14
CA CYS A 28 -9.12 17.82 -11.30
C CYS A 28 -8.79 18.37 -9.91
N ALA A 29 -9.13 17.64 -8.86
CA ALA A 29 -8.89 18.04 -7.47
C ALA A 29 -7.42 17.86 -7.08
N THR A 30 -6.72 16.91 -7.73
CA THR A 30 -5.34 16.59 -7.42
C THR A 30 -4.48 16.55 -8.69
N PHE A 31 -3.19 16.82 -8.53
CA PHE A 31 -2.23 16.70 -9.62
C PHE A 31 -2.20 15.28 -10.19
N ARG A 32 -2.34 14.27 -9.32
CA ARG A 32 -2.43 12.87 -9.74
C ARG A 32 -3.60 12.64 -10.69
N GLU A 33 -4.79 13.12 -10.34
CA GLU A 33 -5.98 12.98 -11.17
C GLU A 33 -5.76 13.66 -12.54
N THR A 34 -5.11 14.83 -12.56
CA THR A 34 -4.68 15.48 -13.80
C THR A 34 -3.74 14.59 -14.62
N CYS A 35 -2.69 14.02 -14.01
CA CYS A 35 -1.74 13.14 -14.71
C CYS A 35 -2.40 11.86 -15.23
N GLN A 36 -3.34 11.29 -14.48
CA GLN A 36 -4.16 10.15 -14.92
C GLN A 36 -4.97 10.53 -16.17
N LYS A 37 -5.72 11.65 -16.13
CA LYS A 37 -6.53 12.09 -17.29
C LYS A 37 -5.69 12.49 -18.50
N LEU A 38 -4.46 12.96 -18.29
CA LEU A 38 -3.52 13.27 -19.37
C LEU A 38 -2.74 12.04 -19.86
N ASN A 39 -2.99 10.84 -19.33
CA ASN A 39 -2.25 9.61 -19.66
C ASN A 39 -0.72 9.76 -19.48
N LEU A 40 -0.30 10.58 -18.51
CA LEU A 40 1.11 10.85 -18.21
C LEU A 40 1.72 9.80 -17.29
N LEU A 41 0.89 8.99 -16.64
CA LEU A 41 1.36 7.89 -15.79
C LEU A 41 1.73 6.68 -16.67
N GLU A 42 2.76 5.96 -16.25
CA GLU A 42 3.11 4.68 -16.88
C GLU A 42 2.00 3.65 -16.65
N ASN A 43 1.84 2.75 -17.61
CA ASN A 43 0.92 1.63 -17.46
C ASN A 43 1.43 0.69 -16.37
N ASP A 44 0.56 0.29 -15.45
CA ASP A 44 0.92 -0.55 -14.30
C ASP A 44 1.33 -1.98 -14.68
N ALA A 45 1.31 -2.35 -15.97
CA ALA A 45 1.74 -3.65 -16.48
C ALA A 45 3.17 -4.05 -16.04
N HIS A 46 4.08 -3.09 -15.92
CA HIS A 46 5.43 -3.36 -15.42
C HIS A 46 5.42 -3.70 -13.92
N TRP A 47 4.60 -3.00 -13.14
CA TRP A 47 4.42 -3.29 -11.71
C TRP A 47 3.78 -4.66 -11.53
N ASP A 48 2.76 -4.98 -12.32
CA ASP A 48 2.09 -6.28 -12.31
C ASP A 48 3.09 -7.43 -12.52
N THR A 49 3.92 -7.32 -13.56
CA THR A 49 4.96 -8.33 -13.84
C THR A 49 5.95 -8.44 -12.67
N SER A 50 6.36 -7.31 -12.11
CA SER A 50 7.30 -7.26 -10.99
C SER A 50 6.73 -7.92 -9.73
N PHE A 51 5.47 -7.64 -9.40
CA PHE A 51 4.79 -8.25 -8.26
C PHE A 51 4.47 -9.72 -8.48
N ALA A 52 4.11 -10.13 -9.69
CA ALA A 52 3.93 -11.55 -10.03
C ALA A 52 5.23 -12.33 -9.77
N ASN A 53 6.38 -11.81 -10.21
CA ASN A 53 7.67 -12.46 -9.95
C ASN A 53 8.03 -12.45 -8.46
N ALA A 54 7.81 -11.32 -7.77
CA ALA A 54 8.08 -11.20 -6.34
C ALA A 54 7.21 -12.16 -5.51
N SER A 55 5.96 -12.38 -5.91
CA SER A 55 5.04 -13.30 -5.22
C SER A 55 5.51 -14.76 -5.19
N ILE A 56 6.42 -15.13 -6.11
CA ILE A 56 6.99 -16.47 -6.21
C ILE A 56 8.34 -16.57 -5.50
N THR A 57 9.09 -15.47 -5.44
CA THR A 57 10.53 -15.48 -5.12
C THR A 57 10.91 -14.72 -3.86
N ALA A 58 10.04 -13.85 -3.34
CA ALA A 58 10.34 -12.94 -2.25
C ALA A 58 9.47 -13.21 -1.02
N GLN A 59 9.97 -12.81 0.14
CA GLN A 59 9.22 -12.86 1.38
C GLN A 59 8.19 -11.73 1.45
N PRO A 60 7.06 -11.89 2.17
CA PRO A 60 6.01 -10.88 2.30
C PRO A 60 6.53 -9.48 2.69
N GLN A 61 7.49 -9.40 3.62
CA GLN A 61 8.13 -8.14 4.01
C GLN A 61 8.83 -7.45 2.84
N GLN A 62 9.54 -8.20 1.98
CA GLN A 62 10.22 -7.64 0.82
C GLN A 62 9.21 -7.12 -0.22
N ILE A 63 8.09 -7.83 -0.39
CA ILE A 63 7.00 -7.41 -1.27
C ILE A 63 6.36 -6.11 -0.75
N ARG A 64 6.13 -5.99 0.57
CA ARG A 64 5.65 -4.73 1.19
C ARG A 64 6.62 -3.56 0.99
N THR A 65 7.92 -3.80 1.13
CA THR A 65 8.95 -2.78 0.88
C THR A 65 8.95 -2.33 -0.58
N LEU A 66 8.90 -3.28 -1.54
CA LEU A 66 8.81 -2.97 -2.96
C LEU A 66 7.57 -2.11 -3.27
N PHE A 67 6.43 -2.48 -2.72
CA PHE A 67 5.18 -1.72 -2.86
C PHE A 67 5.31 -0.29 -2.33
N SER A 68 5.90 -0.12 -1.14
CA SER A 68 6.11 1.19 -0.51
C SER A 68 7.04 2.08 -1.35
N ILE A 69 8.11 1.52 -1.93
CA ILE A 69 9.01 2.24 -2.83
C ILE A 69 8.26 2.68 -4.10
N ILE A 70 7.52 1.78 -4.73
CA ILE A 70 6.75 2.10 -5.94
C ILE A 70 5.73 3.21 -5.67
N LEU A 71 5.00 3.13 -4.54
CA LEU A 71 4.04 4.17 -4.17
C LEU A 71 4.68 5.54 -3.99
N THR A 72 5.83 5.60 -3.34
CA THR A 72 6.48 6.86 -2.94
C THR A 72 7.35 7.49 -4.04
N THR A 73 7.88 6.67 -4.96
CA THR A 73 8.87 7.12 -5.97
C THR A 73 8.35 7.06 -7.40
N CYS A 74 7.47 6.09 -7.72
CA CYS A 74 7.03 5.83 -9.09
C CYS A 74 5.60 6.30 -9.36
N PHE A 75 4.78 6.50 -8.31
CA PHE A 75 3.40 6.99 -8.41
C PHE A 75 2.56 6.18 -9.43
N PRO A 76 2.32 4.88 -9.17
CA PRO A 76 1.58 4.01 -10.09
C PRO A 76 0.21 4.58 -10.44
N ALA A 77 -0.30 4.24 -11.62
CA ALA A 77 -1.58 4.76 -12.08
C ALA A 77 -2.74 4.29 -11.19
N ASN A 78 -2.76 3.01 -10.81
CA ASN A 78 -3.81 2.36 -10.02
C ASN A 78 -3.21 1.58 -8.83
N PRO A 79 -2.73 2.26 -7.77
CA PRO A 79 -2.13 1.61 -6.61
C PRO A 79 -3.11 0.72 -5.85
N LYS A 80 -4.41 1.06 -5.89
CA LYS A 80 -5.47 0.29 -5.24
C LYS A 80 -5.64 -1.07 -5.90
N ASP A 81 -5.67 -1.12 -7.22
CA ASP A 81 -5.81 -2.38 -7.96
C ASP A 81 -4.58 -3.27 -7.74
N LEU A 82 -3.39 -2.66 -7.70
CA LEU A 82 -2.15 -3.36 -7.41
C LEU A 82 -2.17 -3.96 -5.99
N TRP A 83 -2.62 -3.19 -5.00
CA TRP A 83 -2.83 -3.70 -3.64
C TRP A 83 -3.84 -4.84 -3.60
N GLU A 84 -5.03 -4.66 -4.16
CA GLU A 84 -6.09 -5.68 -4.15
C GLU A 84 -5.62 -7.00 -4.77
N LYS A 85 -4.81 -6.93 -5.83
CA LYS A 85 -4.24 -8.10 -6.48
C LYS A 85 -3.19 -8.83 -5.64
N TYR A 86 -2.35 -8.11 -4.90
CA TYR A 86 -1.17 -8.68 -4.23
C TYR A 86 -1.23 -8.68 -2.69
N LYS A 87 -2.29 -8.17 -2.07
CA LYS A 87 -2.43 -8.05 -0.60
C LYS A 87 -2.25 -9.37 0.15
N ASN A 88 -2.64 -10.51 -0.42
CA ASN A 88 -2.46 -11.82 0.21
C ASN A 88 -0.98 -12.15 0.38
N TYR A 89 -0.19 -12.00 -0.68
CA TYR A 89 1.26 -12.22 -0.64
C TYR A 89 1.97 -11.24 0.29
N MET A 90 1.46 -10.00 0.37
CA MET A 90 1.99 -9.00 1.31
C MET A 90 1.61 -9.25 2.76
N SER A 91 0.67 -10.14 3.06
CA SER A 91 0.15 -10.36 4.43
C SER A 91 0.28 -11.81 4.90
N GLU A 92 0.93 -12.66 4.13
CA GLU A 92 1.04 -14.10 4.39
C GLU A 92 1.80 -14.40 5.71
N ASP A 93 2.87 -13.65 5.99
CA ASP A 93 3.62 -13.75 7.24
C ASP A 93 2.77 -13.37 8.47
N ILE A 94 1.89 -12.38 8.32
CA ILE A 94 0.95 -11.97 9.37
C ILE A 94 -0.08 -13.09 9.60
N LEU A 95 -0.64 -13.66 8.54
CA LEU A 95 -1.54 -14.81 8.64
C LEU A 95 -0.85 -15.98 9.37
N HIS A 96 0.36 -16.34 8.96
CA HIS A 96 1.14 -17.39 9.64
C HIS A 96 1.41 -17.09 11.11
N ARG A 97 1.67 -15.82 11.46
CA ARG A 97 1.82 -15.40 12.85
C ARG A 97 0.51 -15.60 13.63
N MET A 98 -0.63 -15.24 13.04
CA MET A 98 -1.95 -15.44 13.67
C MET A 98 -2.30 -16.91 13.89
N HIS A 99 -1.93 -17.81 12.96
CA HIS A 99 -2.10 -19.26 13.15
C HIS A 99 -1.25 -19.83 14.29
N ARG A 100 -0.10 -19.21 14.59
CA ARG A 100 0.77 -19.65 15.69
C ARG A 100 0.30 -19.18 17.06
N ILE A 101 -0.38 -18.03 17.10
CA ILE A 101 -0.82 -17.39 18.34
C ILE A 101 -2.22 -17.86 18.74
N ASN A 102 -3.11 -18.12 17.78
CA ASN A 102 -4.46 -18.57 18.05
C ASN A 102 -4.57 -20.09 17.91
N ASP A 103 -5.24 -20.76 18.85
CA ASP A 103 -5.59 -22.19 18.77
C ASP A 103 -6.65 -22.51 17.69
N ASN A 104 -6.98 -21.55 16.83
CA ASN A 104 -7.89 -21.74 15.71
C ASN A 104 -7.12 -22.02 14.41
N PRO A 105 -7.06 -23.28 13.95
CA PRO A 105 -6.34 -23.64 12.72
C PRO A 105 -7.02 -23.12 11.45
N ASN A 106 -8.25 -22.61 11.53
CA ASN A 106 -9.06 -22.20 10.39
C ASN A 106 -9.06 -20.69 10.13
N ILE A 107 -8.14 -19.93 10.73
CA ILE A 107 -7.99 -18.50 10.42
C ILE A 107 -7.65 -18.35 8.94
N GLN A 108 -8.34 -17.44 8.27
CA GLN A 108 -8.07 -17.06 6.88
C GLN A 108 -7.68 -15.59 6.82
N PHE A 109 -7.39 -15.08 5.63
CA PHE A 109 -7.20 -13.65 5.44
C PHE A 109 -8.45 -12.87 5.89
N THR A 110 -8.27 -11.99 6.87
CA THR A 110 -9.30 -11.11 7.40
C THR A 110 -8.95 -9.66 7.15
N LEU A 111 -9.93 -8.76 7.33
CA LEU A 111 -9.69 -7.32 7.28
C LEU A 111 -8.61 -6.88 8.27
N ASN A 112 -8.49 -7.54 9.42
CA ASN A 112 -7.47 -7.23 10.43
C ASN A 112 -6.04 -7.53 9.92
N ILE A 113 -5.87 -8.67 9.26
CA ILE A 113 -4.58 -9.07 8.66
C ILE A 113 -4.16 -8.06 7.57
N TYR A 114 -5.09 -7.69 6.70
CA TYR A 114 -4.82 -6.68 5.67
C TYR A 114 -4.55 -5.30 6.28
N ASN A 115 -5.28 -4.94 7.34
CA ASN A 115 -5.07 -3.68 8.05
C ASN A 115 -3.66 -3.59 8.65
N GLU A 116 -3.18 -4.66 9.27
CA GLU A 116 -1.82 -4.70 9.80
C GLU A 116 -0.77 -4.59 8.68
N ALA A 117 -0.96 -5.27 7.55
CA ALA A 117 -0.07 -5.10 6.39
C ALA A 117 -0.06 -3.65 5.89
N LEU A 118 -1.21 -2.97 5.85
CA LEU A 118 -1.29 -1.55 5.49
C LEU A 118 -0.56 -0.65 6.48
N ILE A 119 -0.58 -0.94 7.79
CA ILE A 119 0.20 -0.21 8.80
C ILE A 119 1.70 -0.34 8.50
N LEU A 120 2.18 -1.56 8.26
CA LEU A 120 3.60 -1.81 7.96
C LEU A 120 4.05 -1.10 6.68
N ILE A 121 3.20 -1.09 5.65
CA ILE A 121 3.46 -0.36 4.40
C ILE A 121 3.48 1.15 4.66
N GLU A 122 2.53 1.67 5.45
CA GLU A 122 2.47 3.10 5.77
C GLU A 122 3.72 3.56 6.51
N ASP A 123 4.21 2.78 7.49
CA ASP A 123 5.41 3.12 8.24
C ASP A 123 6.65 3.23 7.32
N VAL A 124 6.75 2.35 6.32
CA VAL A 124 7.81 2.43 5.29
C VAL A 124 7.61 3.67 4.39
N CYS A 125 6.37 3.97 3.98
CA CYS A 125 6.07 5.16 3.17
C CYS A 125 6.41 6.46 3.90
N LEU A 126 6.10 6.54 5.20
CA LEU A 126 6.44 7.67 6.06
C LEU A 126 7.96 7.82 6.18
N THR A 127 8.68 6.70 6.31
CA THR A 127 10.15 6.72 6.37
C THR A 127 10.79 7.23 5.07
N ILE A 128 10.25 6.84 3.90
CA ILE A 128 10.83 7.19 2.60
C ILE A 128 10.48 8.63 2.19
N ALA A 129 9.21 9.03 2.32
CA ALA A 129 8.70 10.26 1.72
C ALA A 129 7.88 11.14 2.66
N ASN A 130 7.71 10.73 3.93
CA ASN A 130 6.84 11.39 4.91
C ASN A 130 5.41 11.61 4.37
N LYS A 131 4.88 10.60 3.67
CA LYS A 131 3.53 10.60 3.11
C LYS A 131 2.74 9.43 3.64
N SER A 132 1.51 9.72 4.06
CA SER A 132 0.51 8.72 4.45
C SER A 132 0.00 7.94 3.23
N LEU A 133 -0.59 6.78 3.50
CA LEU A 133 -1.23 5.99 2.44
C LEU A 133 -2.42 6.73 1.79
N ALA A 134 -3.13 7.55 2.57
CA ALA A 134 -4.19 8.42 2.06
C ALA A 134 -3.68 9.41 1.01
N GLU A 135 -2.54 10.07 1.26
CA GLU A 135 -1.90 11.00 0.32
C GLU A 135 -1.36 10.30 -0.92
N LEU A 136 -0.97 9.04 -0.79
CA LEU A 136 -0.56 8.17 -1.89
C LEU A 136 -1.76 7.54 -2.61
N GLY A 137 -2.98 7.93 -2.25
CA GLY A 137 -4.24 7.55 -2.89
C GLY A 137 -4.60 6.07 -2.75
N ILE A 138 -4.17 5.45 -1.65
CA ILE A 138 -4.60 4.12 -1.24
C ILE A 138 -5.40 4.18 0.07
N ILE A 139 -5.94 3.04 0.50
CA ILE A 139 -6.75 2.93 1.71
C ILE A 139 -5.85 3.22 2.92
N ALA A 140 -6.28 4.14 3.78
CA ALA A 140 -5.58 4.44 5.03
C ALA A 140 -5.78 3.29 6.03
N PRO A 141 -4.73 2.88 6.76
CA PRO A 141 -4.87 1.87 7.79
C PRO A 141 -5.65 2.40 9.00
N ASN A 142 -6.40 1.50 9.65
CA ASN A 142 -7.00 1.75 10.95
C ASN A 142 -6.00 1.40 12.06
N ARG A 143 -5.29 2.41 12.58
CA ARG A 143 -4.33 2.24 13.68
C ARG A 143 -4.99 2.05 15.05
N TYR A 144 -6.26 2.45 15.22
CA TYR A 144 -6.97 2.36 16.51
C TYR A 144 -7.57 0.98 16.78
N GLY A 145 -7.78 0.15 15.75
CA GLY A 145 -8.39 -1.17 15.89
C GLY A 145 -7.45 -2.29 16.35
N ASN A 146 -6.16 -2.23 16.01
CA ASN A 146 -5.20 -3.28 16.35
C ASN A 146 -4.86 -3.31 17.85
N ASP A 147 -4.92 -2.15 18.52
CA ASP A 147 -4.58 -1.98 19.93
C ASP A 147 -5.58 -2.68 20.88
N ILE A 148 -6.78 -2.99 20.40
CA ILE A 148 -7.81 -3.73 21.16
C ILE A 148 -7.52 -5.24 21.10
N PHE A 149 -7.14 -5.74 19.92
CA PHE A 149 -6.89 -7.17 19.73
C PHE A 149 -5.60 -7.64 20.41
N ASP A 150 -4.55 -6.82 20.41
CA ASP A 150 -3.33 -7.11 21.19
C ASP A 150 -3.64 -7.19 22.70
N ARG A 151 -4.56 -6.36 23.20
CA ARG A 151 -4.99 -6.42 24.61
C ARG A 151 -5.83 -7.65 24.92
N ASP A 152 -6.69 -8.07 24.00
CA ASP A 152 -7.55 -9.24 24.18
C ASP A 152 -6.74 -10.55 24.09
N ILE A 153 -5.76 -10.64 23.17
CA ILE A 153 -4.80 -11.76 23.10
C ILE A 153 -3.95 -11.82 24.37
N GLN A 154 -3.46 -10.68 24.88
CA GLN A 154 -2.71 -10.67 26.14
C GLN A 154 -3.57 -11.11 27.34
N ARG A 155 -4.86 -10.74 27.36
CA ARG A 155 -5.77 -11.14 28.43
C ARG A 155 -6.04 -12.65 28.47
N GLU A 156 -6.17 -13.31 27.33
CA GLU A 156 -6.40 -14.76 27.28
C GLU A 156 -5.20 -15.58 27.78
N THR A 157 -3.97 -15.11 27.54
CA THR A 157 -2.74 -15.79 28.04
C THR A 157 -2.54 -15.72 29.56
N HIS A 158 -3.38 -14.99 30.29
CA HIS A 158 -3.27 -14.81 31.74
C HIS A 158 -4.29 -15.60 32.57
N PHE A 159 -5.14 -16.44 31.97
CA PHE A 159 -6.16 -17.19 32.72
C PHE A 159 -5.75 -18.59 33.22
N ASP A 160 -4.60 -19.15 32.80
CA ASP A 160 -4.17 -20.50 33.19
C ASP A 160 -2.91 -20.53 34.08
N VAL A 161 -2.91 -19.69 35.12
CA VAL A 161 -1.99 -19.88 36.25
C VAL A 161 -2.80 -19.65 37.52
N ASN A 162 -3.51 -20.68 37.99
CA ASN A 162 -3.74 -21.03 39.39
C ASN A 162 -4.93 -22.02 39.50
N GLU A 163 -4.64 -23.32 39.46
CA GLU A 163 -5.35 -24.30 40.29
C GLU A 163 -4.35 -25.35 40.81
#